data_AF-A0A918YBP4-F1
#
_entry.id   AF-A0A918YBP4-F1
#
_cell.length_a   1.000
_cell.length_b   1.000
_cell.length_c   1.000
_cell.angle_alpha   90.00
_cell.angle_beta   90.00
_cell.angle_gamma   90.00
#
_symmetry.space_group_name_H-M   'P 1'
#
loop_
_entity.id
_entity.type
_entity.pdbx_description
1 polymer ?
#
loop_
_entity_poly.entity_id
_entity_poly.type
_entity_poly.pdbx_seq_one_letter_code
_entity_poly.pdbx_strand_id
1 'polypeptide(L)'
;MTTDHTCAVDTGKPCAPCRRSKALRRFAMSITAATVLGHTVLGFEQAYATPLFSVLAAVLTELLLETVEAWGVRRPARYRRPLGEAVDFLLPAYIGGLACAMLLYANSRIWPTLLAAIVGVSSKYLIRVRVRGKARHVLNPSNFGIVTVLLLFPWVGIAPPYEFTEWLNGWWGAVPPLAVLALGTMLNGKLTGKLPLILGWAGGFAAQALLRGALTDISTISALLPMTGSAFVLFTNYMITDPGTSPWRPRNQVVFGATIAAAYGVLVQLHIVFGLFFALVIACVLRAALLALLAARAGSSIPAPRQEAGPADAQDTRATAASGAAAAVADAS
;
A
#
# COMPACT_ATOMS: atom_id res chain seq x y z
N MET A 1 -6.90 -36.64 0.16
CA MET A 1 -5.50 -36.42 0.57
C MET A 1 -4.70 -36.21 -0.71
N THR A 2 -4.63 -34.97 -1.19
CA THR A 2 -3.77 -34.55 -2.31
C THR A 2 -3.36 -33.11 -2.03
N THR A 3 -2.26 -32.99 -1.31
CA THR A 3 -1.50 -31.78 -1.09
C THR A 3 -0.83 -31.38 -2.39
N ASP A 4 -1.43 -30.47 -3.17
CA ASP A 4 -0.70 -29.80 -4.25
C ASP A 4 0.05 -28.59 -3.69
N HIS A 5 1.16 -28.89 -3.02
CA HIS A 5 2.24 -27.95 -2.78
C HIS A 5 3.09 -27.80 -4.05
N THR A 6 2.52 -27.31 -5.16
CA THR A 6 3.31 -26.92 -6.33
C THR A 6 3.60 -25.42 -6.29
N CYS A 7 4.39 -25.03 -5.30
CA CYS A 7 5.38 -23.97 -5.48
C CYS A 7 6.75 -24.65 -5.41
N ALA A 8 7.05 -25.46 -6.43
CA ALA A 8 8.33 -26.12 -6.57
C ALA A 8 9.44 -25.06 -6.56
N VAL A 9 10.26 -25.22 -5.53
CA VAL A 9 11.53 -24.57 -5.30
C VAL A 9 12.51 -25.22 -6.26
N ASP A 10 12.94 -24.50 -7.31
CA ASP A 10 14.03 -24.98 -8.17
C ASP A 10 15.09 -23.91 -8.45
N THR A 11 15.17 -22.87 -7.60
CA THR A 11 16.18 -21.80 -7.73
C THR A 11 16.76 -21.30 -6.40
N GLY A 12 16.48 -21.97 -5.27
CA GLY A 12 16.86 -21.48 -3.93
C GLY A 12 16.23 -20.12 -3.53
N LYS A 13 15.45 -19.48 -4.43
CA LYS A 13 14.76 -18.22 -4.21
C LYS A 13 13.26 -18.48 -4.06
N PRO A 14 12.62 -18.11 -2.94
CA PRO A 14 11.19 -18.31 -2.76
C PRO A 14 10.38 -17.53 -3.81
N CYS A 15 9.31 -18.17 -4.28
CA CYS A 15 8.37 -17.62 -5.26
C CYS A 15 7.83 -16.24 -4.82
N ALA A 16 7.52 -15.33 -5.75
CA ALA A 16 7.05 -13.97 -5.40
C ALA A 16 5.76 -13.95 -4.54
N PRO A 17 4.75 -14.81 -4.79
CA PRO A 17 3.60 -14.99 -3.88
C PRO A 17 4.01 -15.44 -2.47
N CYS A 18 4.95 -16.38 -2.37
CA CYS A 18 5.49 -16.90 -1.12
C CYS A 18 6.14 -15.78 -0.28
N ARG A 19 6.90 -14.87 -0.93
CA ARG A 19 7.50 -13.72 -0.26
C ARG A 19 6.46 -12.73 0.25
N ARG A 20 5.43 -12.45 -0.55
CA ARG A 20 4.33 -11.55 -0.14
C ARG A 20 3.58 -12.09 1.08
N SER A 21 3.24 -13.37 1.08
CA SER A 21 2.59 -14.03 2.23
C SER A 21 3.45 -13.95 3.49
N LYS A 22 4.73 -14.32 3.40
CA LYS A 22 5.69 -14.22 4.51
C LYS A 22 5.84 -12.79 5.04
N ALA A 23 5.91 -11.80 4.13
CA ALA A 23 5.97 -10.39 4.52
C ALA A 23 4.72 -10.00 5.29
N LEU A 24 3.54 -10.29 4.75
CA LEU A 24 2.26 -9.90 5.34
C LEU A 24 2.06 -10.49 6.74
N ARG A 25 2.39 -11.77 6.93
CA ARG A 25 2.34 -12.43 8.24
C ARG A 25 3.29 -11.81 9.25
N ARG A 26 4.52 -11.46 8.84
CA ARG A 26 5.49 -10.79 9.71
C ARG A 26 5.08 -9.37 10.06
N PHE A 27 4.51 -8.63 9.11
CA PHE A 27 3.94 -7.31 9.37
C PHE A 27 2.79 -7.40 10.37
N ALA A 28 1.88 -8.36 10.20
CA ALA A 28 0.78 -8.61 11.13
C ALA A 28 1.30 -8.92 12.54
N MET A 29 2.22 -9.87 12.69
CA MET A 29 2.82 -10.18 13.99
C MET A 29 3.49 -8.96 14.62
N SER A 30 4.21 -8.16 13.83
CA SER A 30 4.93 -6.99 14.34
C SER A 30 3.98 -5.89 14.81
N ILE A 31 2.93 -5.57 14.06
CA ILE A 31 1.97 -4.54 14.46
C ILE A 31 1.09 -5.02 15.63
N THR A 32 0.76 -6.31 15.70
CA THR A 32 0.09 -6.90 16.86
C THR A 32 0.97 -6.78 18.11
N ALA A 33 2.23 -7.18 18.01
CA ALA A 33 3.18 -7.06 19.11
C ALA A 33 3.35 -5.60 19.55
N ALA A 34 3.49 -4.67 18.59
CA ALA A 34 3.56 -3.25 18.88
C ALA A 34 2.29 -2.72 19.58
N THR A 35 1.11 -3.18 19.18
CA THR A 35 -0.17 -2.78 19.81
C THR A 35 -0.25 -3.33 21.24
N VAL A 36 0.11 -4.60 21.45
CA VAL A 36 0.11 -5.21 22.79
C VAL A 36 1.10 -4.50 23.70
N LEU A 37 2.36 -4.34 23.25
CA LEU A 37 3.39 -3.62 24.00
C LEU A 37 3.01 -2.15 24.24
N GLY A 38 2.35 -1.52 23.28
CA GLY A 38 1.81 -0.16 23.43
C GLY A 38 0.92 -0.03 24.65
N HIS A 39 -0.08 -0.90 24.75
CA HIS A 39 -1.05 -0.90 25.84
C HIS A 39 -0.55 -1.47 27.18
N THR A 40 0.50 -2.30 27.18
CA THR A 40 0.98 -2.97 28.41
C THR A 40 2.30 -2.43 28.95
N VAL A 41 3.13 -1.81 28.12
CA VAL A 41 4.49 -1.37 28.48
C VAL A 41 4.72 0.10 28.16
N LEU A 42 4.25 0.61 27.01
CA LEU A 42 4.57 1.97 26.57
C LEU A 42 3.62 3.03 27.16
N GLY A 43 2.38 2.65 27.49
CA GLY A 43 1.38 3.54 28.08
C GLY A 43 0.41 4.15 27.08
N PHE A 44 -0.03 3.37 26.07
CA PHE A 44 -1.05 3.83 25.12
C PHE A 44 -2.31 4.28 25.84
N GLU A 45 -2.70 5.54 25.60
CA GLU A 45 -3.85 6.17 26.24
C GLU A 45 -5.20 5.71 25.70
N GLN A 46 -5.27 5.17 24.48
CA GLN A 46 -6.54 4.72 23.92
C GLN A 46 -7.08 3.54 24.71
N ALA A 47 -8.42 3.43 24.76
CA ALA A 47 -9.06 2.31 25.42
C ALA A 47 -8.63 0.97 24.81
N TYR A 48 -8.37 -0.04 25.64
CA TYR A 48 -8.02 -1.42 25.24
C TYR A 48 -9.01 -2.05 24.23
N ALA A 49 -10.26 -1.57 24.24
CA ALA A 49 -11.30 -2.00 23.32
C ALA A 49 -11.10 -1.52 21.87
N THR A 50 -10.43 -0.37 21.68
CA THR A 50 -10.26 0.30 20.39
C THR A 50 -9.60 -0.58 19.32
N PRO A 51 -8.43 -1.23 19.57
CA PRO A 51 -7.82 -2.11 18.57
C PRO A 51 -8.71 -3.30 18.22
N LEU A 52 -9.43 -3.87 19.18
CA LEU A 52 -10.32 -5.02 18.95
C LEU A 52 -11.50 -4.65 18.04
N PHE A 53 -12.22 -3.58 18.38
CA PHE A 53 -13.37 -3.13 17.59
C PHE A 53 -12.98 -2.57 16.23
N SER A 54 -11.82 -1.90 16.12
CA SER A 54 -11.30 -1.43 14.83
C SER A 54 -10.94 -2.59 13.90
N VAL A 55 -10.28 -3.64 14.41
CA VAL A 55 -10.01 -4.86 13.65
C VAL A 55 -11.30 -5.56 13.24
N LEU A 56 -12.26 -5.70 14.16
CA LEU A 56 -13.55 -6.31 13.87
C LEU A 56 -14.27 -5.55 12.75
N ALA A 57 -14.35 -4.22 12.84
CA ALA A 57 -14.96 -3.37 11.83
C ALA A 57 -14.25 -3.53 10.47
N ALA A 58 -12.92 -3.53 10.44
CA ALA A 58 -12.14 -3.72 9.22
C ALA A 58 -12.40 -5.09 8.56
N VAL A 59 -12.37 -6.16 9.36
CA VAL A 59 -12.56 -7.54 8.88
C VAL A 59 -14.00 -7.75 8.40
N LEU A 60 -15.01 -7.29 9.15
CA LEU A 60 -16.41 -7.39 8.73
C LEU A 60 -16.65 -6.62 7.42
N THR A 61 -16.06 -5.43 7.28
CA THR A 61 -16.13 -4.65 6.03
C THR A 61 -15.45 -5.39 4.89
N GLU A 62 -14.29 -6.01 5.13
CA GLU A 62 -13.58 -6.79 4.11
C GLU A 62 -14.40 -7.98 3.64
N LEU A 63 -15.02 -8.71 4.57
CA LEU A 63 -15.88 -9.84 4.26
C LEU A 63 -17.10 -9.39 3.45
N LEU A 64 -17.79 -8.34 3.90
CA LEU A 64 -18.98 -7.81 3.22
C LEU A 64 -18.66 -7.38 1.78
N LEU A 65 -17.65 -6.52 1.59
CA LEU A 65 -17.30 -6.00 0.27
C LEU A 65 -16.75 -7.08 -0.66
N GLU A 66 -16.02 -8.06 -0.11
CA GLU A 66 -15.59 -9.23 -0.86
C GLU A 66 -16.76 -10.10 -1.30
N THR A 67 -17.77 -10.32 -0.44
CA THR A 67 -18.97 -11.06 -0.80
C THR A 67 -19.73 -10.35 -1.92
N VAL A 68 -19.91 -9.04 -1.83
CA VAL A 68 -20.59 -8.22 -2.84
C VAL A 68 -19.84 -8.26 -4.17
N GLU A 69 -18.52 -8.07 -4.16
CA GLU A 69 -17.71 -8.11 -5.38
C GLU A 69 -17.67 -9.51 -5.99
N ALA A 70 -17.50 -10.54 -5.16
CA ALA A 70 -17.47 -11.93 -5.63
C ALA A 70 -18.80 -12.32 -6.28
N TRP A 71 -19.92 -11.91 -5.68
CA TRP A 71 -21.25 -12.08 -6.23
C TRP A 71 -21.43 -11.33 -7.56
N GLY A 72 -21.06 -10.05 -7.60
CA GLY A 72 -21.19 -9.22 -8.81
C GLY A 72 -20.35 -9.71 -10.00
N VAL A 73 -19.17 -10.28 -9.74
CA VAL A 73 -18.26 -10.81 -10.77
C VAL A 73 -18.44 -12.33 -10.98
N ARG A 74 -19.42 -12.97 -10.30
CA ARG A 74 -19.69 -14.40 -10.35
C ARG A 74 -18.46 -15.28 -10.12
N ARG A 75 -17.62 -14.89 -9.15
CA ARG A 75 -16.43 -15.65 -8.73
C ARG A 75 -16.61 -16.16 -7.30
N PRO A 76 -15.96 -17.26 -6.90
CA PRO A 76 -15.94 -17.63 -5.48
C PRO A 76 -15.24 -16.54 -4.65
N ALA A 77 -15.77 -16.29 -3.47
CA ALA A 77 -15.19 -15.34 -2.53
C ALA A 77 -13.80 -15.81 -2.05
N ARG A 78 -12.84 -14.88 -1.94
CA ARG A 78 -11.44 -15.16 -1.60
C ARG A 78 -11.27 -15.81 -0.22
N TYR A 79 -12.15 -15.50 0.73
CA TYR A 79 -12.13 -16.13 2.05
C TYR A 79 -12.61 -17.59 2.04
N ARG A 80 -13.19 -18.10 0.94
CA ARG A 80 -13.56 -19.52 0.80
C ARG A 80 -12.43 -20.41 0.27
N ARG A 81 -11.25 -19.82 0.01
CA ARG A 81 -10.04 -20.55 -0.37
C ARG A 81 -9.47 -21.34 0.82
N PRO A 82 -8.47 -22.22 0.61
CA PRO A 82 -7.83 -22.94 1.70
C PRO A 82 -7.38 -21.99 2.82
N LEU A 83 -7.40 -22.47 4.07
CA LEU A 83 -7.24 -21.66 5.29
C LEU A 83 -6.05 -20.70 5.22
N GLY A 84 -4.90 -21.14 4.69
CA GLY A 84 -3.71 -20.29 4.55
C GLY A 84 -3.93 -19.06 3.67
N GLU A 85 -4.60 -19.22 2.53
CA GLU A 85 -4.93 -18.12 1.61
C GLU A 85 -6.05 -17.23 2.15
N ALA A 86 -7.04 -17.81 2.84
CA ALA A 86 -8.11 -17.05 3.47
C ALA A 86 -7.55 -16.13 4.58
N VAL A 87 -6.62 -16.63 5.40
CA VAL A 87 -5.91 -15.81 6.40
C VAL A 87 -5.10 -14.71 5.72
N ASP A 88 -4.29 -15.04 4.70
CA ASP A 88 -3.49 -14.05 3.97
C ASP A 88 -4.36 -12.98 3.29
N PHE A 89 -5.60 -13.33 2.92
CA PHE A 89 -6.57 -12.38 2.38
C PHE A 89 -7.09 -11.40 3.43
N LEU A 90 -7.34 -11.84 4.68
CA LEU A 90 -7.86 -10.99 5.76
C LEU A 90 -6.79 -10.15 6.46
N LEU A 91 -5.54 -10.59 6.44
CA LEU A 91 -4.42 -9.88 7.09
C LEU A 91 -4.28 -8.39 6.74
N PRO A 92 -4.48 -7.92 5.50
CA PRO A 92 -4.40 -6.50 5.18
C PRO A 92 -5.49 -5.67 5.87
N ALA A 93 -6.70 -6.22 6.04
CA ALA A 93 -7.78 -5.56 6.78
C ALA A 93 -7.47 -5.52 8.28
N TYR A 94 -6.96 -6.63 8.83
CA TYR A 94 -6.48 -6.72 10.21
C TYR A 94 -5.38 -5.68 10.53
N ILE A 95 -4.32 -5.64 9.70
CA ILE A 95 -3.22 -4.67 9.83
C ILE A 95 -3.76 -3.24 9.73
N GLY A 96 -4.66 -2.97 8.77
CA GLY A 96 -5.27 -1.66 8.59
C GLY A 96 -6.09 -1.22 9.80
N GLY A 97 -6.88 -2.11 10.39
CA GLY A 97 -7.66 -1.85 11.61
C GLY A 97 -6.77 -1.52 12.82
N LEU A 98 -5.71 -2.31 13.05
CA LEU A 98 -4.72 -2.02 14.09
C LEU A 98 -4.01 -0.69 13.85
N ALA A 99 -3.61 -0.41 12.61
CA ALA A 99 -2.96 0.85 12.27
C ALA A 99 -3.88 2.06 12.52
N CYS A 100 -5.17 1.97 12.19
CA CYS A 100 -6.13 3.04 12.51
C CYS A 100 -6.26 3.23 14.02
N ALA A 101 -6.34 2.14 14.79
CA ALA A 101 -6.47 2.20 16.25
C ALA A 101 -5.24 2.78 16.95
N MET A 102 -4.04 2.44 16.47
CA MET A 102 -2.78 2.91 17.03
C MET A 102 -2.45 4.36 16.66
N LEU A 103 -2.97 4.88 15.55
CA LEU A 103 -2.54 6.18 15.01
C LEU A 103 -3.60 7.27 15.11
N LEU A 104 -4.87 6.94 15.38
CA LEU A 104 -5.90 7.93 15.66
C LEU A 104 -6.09 8.10 17.16
N TYR A 105 -6.31 9.34 17.55
CA TYR A 105 -6.69 9.71 18.90
C TYR A 105 -8.05 10.41 18.88
N ALA A 106 -9.08 9.68 19.32
CA ALA A 106 -10.47 10.12 19.30
C ALA A 106 -11.06 10.28 20.72
N ASN A 107 -10.20 10.57 21.71
CA ASN A 107 -10.57 10.66 23.13
C ASN A 107 -11.32 9.40 23.59
N SER A 108 -12.45 9.57 24.27
CA SER A 108 -13.32 8.49 24.77
C SER A 108 -14.21 7.83 23.70
N ARG A 109 -14.20 8.32 22.46
CA ARG A 109 -15.12 7.88 21.40
C ARG A 109 -14.40 6.95 20.44
N ILE A 110 -14.78 5.68 20.44
CA ILE A 110 -14.17 4.68 19.54
C ILE A 110 -14.63 4.82 18.09
N TRP A 111 -15.85 5.30 17.85
CA TRP A 111 -16.48 5.23 16.54
C TRP A 111 -15.72 5.94 15.40
N PRO A 112 -14.98 7.06 15.59
CA PRO A 112 -14.20 7.65 14.50
C PRO A 112 -13.10 6.70 14.02
N THR A 113 -12.46 5.98 14.93
CA THR A 113 -11.47 4.96 14.60
C THR A 113 -12.10 3.81 13.80
N LEU A 114 -13.30 3.35 14.18
CA LEU A 114 -14.03 2.34 13.43
C LEU A 114 -14.37 2.85 12.02
N LEU A 115 -14.82 4.10 11.90
CA LEU A 115 -15.10 4.72 10.61
C LEU A 115 -13.86 4.80 9.73
N ALA A 116 -12.70 5.20 10.28
CA ALA A 116 -11.44 5.18 9.54
C ALA A 116 -11.12 3.79 8.99
N ALA A 117 -11.29 2.74 9.82
CA ALA A 117 -11.07 1.36 9.39
C ALA A 117 -12.04 0.95 8.26
N ILE A 118 -13.33 1.26 8.38
CA ILE A 118 -14.37 0.97 7.37
C ILE A 118 -14.08 1.71 6.06
N VAL A 119 -13.83 3.03 6.12
CA VAL A 119 -13.52 3.85 4.94
C VAL A 119 -12.23 3.38 4.28
N GLY A 120 -11.21 3.09 5.08
CA GLY A 120 -9.94 2.58 4.60
C GLY A 120 -10.11 1.28 3.85
N VAL A 121 -10.83 0.31 4.42
CA VAL A 121 -11.13 -0.94 3.73
C VAL A 121 -11.95 -0.71 2.46
N SER A 122 -12.98 0.13 2.52
CA SER A 122 -13.86 0.47 1.40
C SER A 122 -13.10 1.08 0.21
N SER A 123 -12.10 1.93 0.48
CA SER A 123 -11.26 2.53 -0.55
C SER A 123 -10.56 1.50 -1.45
N LYS A 124 -10.25 0.31 -0.92
CA LYS A 124 -9.64 -0.77 -1.71
C LYS A 124 -10.57 -1.29 -2.80
N TYR A 125 -11.89 -1.16 -2.60
CA TYR A 125 -12.91 -1.63 -3.52
C TYR A 125 -13.38 -0.53 -4.46
N LEU A 126 -13.52 0.69 -3.95
CA LEU A 126 -14.08 1.81 -4.68
C LEU A 126 -13.05 2.58 -5.53
N ILE A 127 -11.82 2.75 -5.03
CA ILE A 127 -10.84 3.66 -5.64
C ILE A 127 -9.70 2.84 -6.25
N ARG A 128 -9.86 2.50 -7.54
CA ARG A 128 -8.93 1.64 -8.28
C ARG A 128 -8.56 2.24 -9.62
N VAL A 129 -7.31 2.06 -10.01
CA VAL A 129 -6.80 2.39 -11.36
C VAL A 129 -6.32 1.11 -12.04
N ARG A 130 -6.52 1.04 -13.36
CA ARG A 130 -6.11 -0.13 -14.15
C ARG A 130 -4.61 -0.04 -14.44
N VAL A 131 -3.84 -0.95 -13.83
CA VAL A 131 -2.39 -1.04 -14.00
C VAL A 131 -2.08 -2.37 -14.67
N ARG A 132 -1.57 -2.31 -15.91
CA ARG A 132 -1.27 -3.51 -16.72
C ARG A 132 -2.49 -4.44 -16.85
N GLY A 133 -3.63 -3.87 -17.20
CA GLY A 133 -4.89 -4.60 -17.42
C GLY A 133 -5.62 -5.07 -16.15
N LYS A 134 -5.03 -4.93 -14.95
CA LYS A 134 -5.66 -5.32 -13.67
C LYS A 134 -6.04 -4.09 -12.84
N ALA A 135 -7.25 -4.08 -12.30
CA ALA A 135 -7.67 -3.05 -11.35
C ALA A 135 -6.88 -3.21 -10.04
N ARG A 136 -6.26 -2.12 -9.57
CA ARG A 136 -5.52 -2.09 -8.31
C ARG A 136 -5.92 -0.84 -7.53
N HIS A 137 -6.06 -0.99 -6.22
CA HIS A 137 -6.22 0.16 -5.35
C HIS A 137 -4.95 1.02 -5.37
N VAL A 138 -5.12 2.32 -5.20
CA VAL A 138 -4.05 3.31 -5.34
C VAL A 138 -3.77 4.09 -4.07
N LEU A 139 -4.76 4.16 -3.17
CA LEU A 139 -4.65 4.83 -1.88
C LEU A 139 -4.25 3.83 -0.80
N ASN A 140 -3.34 4.24 0.10
CA ASN A 140 -3.04 3.45 1.29
C ASN A 140 -4.32 3.36 2.14
N PRO A 141 -4.88 2.15 2.36
CA PRO A 141 -6.19 1.99 2.97
C PRO A 141 -6.31 2.63 4.35
N SER A 142 -5.42 2.29 5.29
CA SER A 142 -5.48 2.84 6.65
C SER A 142 -5.23 4.34 6.67
N ASN A 143 -4.24 4.82 5.90
CA ASN A 143 -3.93 6.24 5.82
C ASN A 143 -5.09 7.06 5.23
N PHE A 144 -5.78 6.55 4.21
CA PHE A 144 -6.95 7.21 3.63
C PHE A 144 -8.12 7.26 4.62
N GLY A 145 -8.34 6.19 5.38
CA GLY A 145 -9.31 6.17 6.48
C GLY A 145 -9.01 7.24 7.53
N ILE A 146 -7.76 7.31 8.00
CA ILE A 146 -7.27 8.31 8.96
C ILE A 146 -7.51 9.72 8.44
N VAL A 147 -7.05 10.02 7.22
CA VAL A 147 -7.24 11.34 6.59
C VAL A 147 -8.71 11.71 6.47
N THR A 148 -9.57 10.77 6.09
CA THR A 148 -11.01 11.02 5.98
C THR A 148 -11.60 11.45 7.32
N VAL A 149 -11.24 10.76 8.40
CA VAL A 149 -11.73 11.10 9.74
C VAL A 149 -11.18 12.44 10.24
N LEU A 150 -9.89 12.73 9.99
CA LEU A 150 -9.30 14.03 10.35
C LEU A 150 -9.98 15.20 9.63
N LEU A 151 -10.41 15.00 8.38
CA LEU A 151 -11.11 16.03 7.61
C LEU A 151 -12.57 16.21 8.04
N LEU A 152 -13.25 15.11 8.40
CA LEU A 152 -14.65 15.14 8.81
C LEU A 152 -14.84 15.59 10.27
N PHE A 153 -13.85 15.33 11.13
CA PHE A 153 -13.94 15.54 12.57
C PHE A 153 -12.73 16.32 13.08
N PRO A 154 -12.81 17.67 13.11
CA PRO A 154 -11.70 18.53 13.53
C PRO A 154 -11.22 18.32 14.98
N TRP A 155 -12.05 17.66 15.81
CA TRP A 155 -11.73 17.33 17.20
C TRP A 155 -10.97 16.00 17.35
N VAL A 156 -10.81 15.23 16.26
CA VAL A 156 -10.02 14.00 16.24
C VAL A 156 -8.57 14.35 15.89
N GLY A 157 -7.64 13.80 16.66
CA GLY A 157 -6.21 13.97 16.44
C GLY A 157 -5.52 12.69 15.96
N ILE A 158 -4.22 12.82 15.75
CA ILE A 158 -3.30 11.68 15.64
C ILE A 158 -2.79 11.33 17.04
N ALA A 159 -2.52 10.04 17.26
CA ALA A 159 -1.87 9.55 18.47
C ALA A 159 -0.63 10.40 18.80
N PRO A 160 -0.59 11.04 19.98
CA PRO A 160 0.48 11.97 20.29
C PRO A 160 1.82 11.21 20.43
N PRO A 161 2.96 11.83 20.06
CA PRO A 161 4.25 11.12 20.07
C PRO A 161 4.67 10.55 21.43
N TYR A 162 4.25 11.18 22.54
CA TYR A 162 4.60 10.75 23.89
C TYR A 162 3.95 9.40 24.26
N GLU A 163 2.81 9.05 23.67
CA GLU A 163 2.06 7.82 23.92
C GLU A 163 2.91 6.56 23.69
N PHE A 164 3.87 6.64 22.78
CA PHE A 164 4.79 5.55 22.46
C PHE A 164 5.91 5.38 23.50
N THR A 165 5.97 6.24 24.51
CA THR A 165 7.05 6.29 25.51
C THR A 165 6.57 6.72 26.91
N GLU A 166 5.28 6.85 27.15
CA GLU A 166 4.70 7.48 28.36
C GLU A 166 5.19 6.83 29.66
N TRP A 167 5.25 5.50 29.70
CA TRP A 167 5.72 4.76 30.88
C TRP A 167 7.24 4.52 30.89
N LEU A 168 7.97 5.09 29.94
CA LEU A 168 9.43 4.96 29.83
C LEU A 168 10.12 6.24 30.31
N ASN A 169 11.14 6.08 31.14
CA ASN A 169 11.90 7.19 31.69
C ASN A 169 13.32 7.28 31.09
N GLY A 170 13.81 8.50 30.92
CA GLY A 170 15.17 8.78 30.46
C GLY A 170 15.47 8.21 29.08
N TRP A 171 16.65 7.60 28.92
CA TRP A 171 17.13 7.06 27.63
C TRP A 171 16.30 5.89 27.09
N TRP A 172 15.48 5.23 27.94
CA TRP A 172 14.64 4.12 27.51
C TRP A 172 13.58 4.53 26.48
N GLY A 173 13.16 5.80 26.46
CA GLY A 173 12.23 6.32 25.44
C GLY A 173 12.77 6.26 24.00
N ALA A 174 14.09 6.15 23.81
CA ALA A 174 14.67 5.96 22.48
C ALA A 174 14.52 4.52 21.96
N VAL A 175 14.28 3.54 22.84
CA VAL A 175 14.24 2.12 22.46
C VAL A 175 13.06 1.79 21.53
N PRO A 176 11.79 2.19 21.81
CA PRO A 176 10.68 1.88 20.92
C PRO A 176 10.87 2.37 19.48
N PRO A 177 11.19 3.65 19.19
CA PRO A 177 11.40 4.09 17.81
C PRO A 177 12.59 3.39 17.16
N LEU A 178 13.69 3.12 17.88
CA LEU A 178 14.84 2.39 17.33
C LEU A 178 14.50 0.93 16.99
N ALA A 179 13.75 0.25 17.86
CA ALA A 179 13.32 -1.13 17.64
C ALA A 179 12.38 -1.23 16.43
N VAL A 180 11.40 -0.34 16.33
CA VAL A 180 10.49 -0.26 15.18
C VAL A 180 11.27 0.07 13.90
N LEU A 181 12.24 0.98 13.96
CA LEU A 181 13.09 1.34 12.83
C LEU A 181 13.91 0.14 12.36
N ALA A 182 14.59 -0.56 13.26
CA ALA A 182 15.44 -1.70 12.93
C ALA A 182 14.61 -2.87 12.35
N LEU A 183 13.53 -3.26 13.03
CA LEU A 183 12.65 -4.34 12.59
C LEU A 183 11.95 -3.99 11.27
N GLY A 184 11.38 -2.79 11.17
CA GLY A 184 10.70 -2.30 9.98
C GLY A 184 11.63 -2.20 8.78
N THR A 185 12.83 -1.65 8.96
CA THR A 185 13.81 -1.50 7.87
C THR A 185 14.32 -2.86 7.42
N MET A 186 14.56 -3.79 8.35
CA MET A 186 14.95 -5.17 8.02
C MET A 186 13.85 -5.88 7.22
N LEU A 187 12.59 -5.80 7.65
CA LEU A 187 11.45 -6.38 6.92
C LEU A 187 11.35 -5.78 5.51
N ASN A 188 11.47 -4.46 5.41
CA ASN A 188 11.37 -3.76 4.14
C ASN A 188 12.55 -4.03 3.19
N GLY A 189 13.76 -4.20 3.72
CA GLY A 189 14.94 -4.55 2.95
C GLY A 189 14.93 -5.99 2.44
N LYS A 190 14.62 -6.95 3.32
CA LYS A 190 14.72 -8.38 2.98
C LYS A 190 13.49 -8.91 2.22
N LEU A 191 12.28 -8.40 2.50
CA LEU A 191 11.05 -9.03 2.02
C LEU A 191 10.29 -8.21 0.98
N THR A 192 10.18 -6.89 1.14
CA THR A 192 9.36 -6.03 0.27
C THR A 192 10.17 -5.25 -0.77
N GLY A 193 11.48 -5.10 -0.57
CA GLY A 193 12.37 -4.36 -1.47
C GLY A 193 12.08 -2.87 -1.49
N LYS A 194 11.72 -2.29 -0.34
CA LYS A 194 11.26 -0.89 -0.19
C LYS A 194 12.31 0.06 0.39
N LEU A 195 13.56 -0.36 0.54
CA LEU A 195 14.66 0.52 0.98
C LEU A 195 14.85 1.77 0.10
N PRO A 196 14.79 1.70 -1.25
CA PRO A 196 14.89 2.90 -2.08
C PRO A 196 13.78 3.92 -1.78
N LEU A 197 12.57 3.46 -1.47
CA LEU A 197 11.46 4.32 -1.06
C LEU A 197 11.72 4.97 0.29
N ILE A 198 12.19 4.20 1.28
CA ILE A 198 12.53 4.70 2.61
C ILE A 198 13.63 5.76 2.51
N LEU A 199 14.68 5.51 1.72
CA LEU A 199 15.78 6.45 1.52
C LEU A 199 15.33 7.71 0.77
N GLY A 200 14.49 7.58 -0.26
CA GLY A 200 13.94 8.74 -0.97
C GLY A 200 13.04 9.61 -0.08
N TRP A 201 12.25 8.98 0.79
CA TRP A 201 11.41 9.66 1.77
C TRP A 201 12.26 10.36 2.84
N ALA A 202 13.14 9.63 3.54
CA ALA A 202 13.93 10.18 4.64
C ALA A 202 14.94 11.22 4.16
N GLY A 203 15.61 10.96 3.04
CA GLY A 203 16.53 11.91 2.41
C GLY A 203 15.81 13.14 1.87
N GLY A 204 14.65 12.96 1.22
CA GLY A 204 13.81 14.07 0.79
C GLY A 204 13.29 14.89 1.96
N PHE A 205 12.91 14.25 3.06
CA PHE A 205 12.45 14.92 4.28
C PHE A 205 13.56 15.76 4.90
N ALA A 206 14.76 15.19 5.04
CA ALA A 206 15.92 15.91 5.55
C ALA A 206 16.27 17.09 4.64
N ALA A 207 16.32 16.88 3.32
CA ALA A 207 16.63 17.92 2.35
C ALA A 207 15.61 19.08 2.40
N GLN A 208 14.30 18.79 2.44
CA GLN A 208 13.30 19.86 2.57
C GLN A 208 13.39 20.57 3.93
N ALA A 209 13.70 19.85 5.02
CA ALA A 209 13.81 20.44 6.35
C ALA A 209 15.00 21.40 6.44
N LEU A 210 16.15 21.01 5.87
CA LEU A 210 17.33 21.85 5.72
C LEU A 210 17.01 23.08 4.85
N LEU A 211 16.32 22.89 3.72
CA LEU A 211 15.93 23.98 2.84
C LEU A 211 15.01 24.98 3.56
N ARG A 212 14.01 24.50 4.29
CA ARG A 212 13.12 25.34 5.11
C ARG A 212 13.90 26.08 6.19
N GLY A 213 14.79 25.41 6.91
CA GLY A 213 15.63 26.07 7.93
C GLY A 213 16.61 27.09 7.36
N ALA A 214 17.00 26.96 6.09
CA ALA A 214 17.87 27.93 5.41
C ALA A 214 17.09 29.11 4.79
N LEU A 215 15.85 28.90 4.34
CA LEU A 215 15.05 29.90 3.65
C LEU A 215 14.04 30.63 4.55
N THR A 216 13.78 30.13 5.76
CA THR A 216 12.81 30.68 6.71
C THR A 216 13.43 30.80 8.09
N ASP A 217 12.83 31.57 8.99
CA ASP A 217 13.33 31.78 10.36
C ASP A 217 13.10 30.58 11.30
N ILE A 218 12.82 29.39 10.77
CA ILE A 218 12.55 28.18 11.54
C ILE A 218 13.87 27.49 11.87
N SER A 219 14.06 27.12 13.14
CA SER A 219 15.21 26.30 13.55
C SER A 219 15.29 24.99 12.76
N THR A 220 16.43 24.75 12.12
CA THR A 220 16.72 23.51 11.38
C THR A 220 16.59 22.27 12.25
N ILE A 221 16.97 22.36 13.53
CA ILE A 221 16.84 21.26 14.48
C ILE A 221 15.36 20.94 14.68
N SER A 222 14.51 21.95 14.89
CA SER A 222 13.07 21.77 15.03
C SER A 222 12.43 21.20 13.76
N ALA A 223 12.92 21.58 12.58
CA ALA A 223 12.45 21.04 11.31
C ALA A 223 12.81 19.56 11.10
N LEU A 224 13.94 19.10 11.64
CA LEU A 224 14.41 17.71 11.57
C LEU A 224 13.87 16.83 12.70
N LEU A 225 13.47 17.42 13.83
CA LEU A 225 13.01 16.72 15.02
C LEU A 225 11.94 15.65 14.76
N PRO A 226 10.97 15.81 13.84
CA PRO A 226 10.01 14.74 13.56
C PRO A 226 10.65 13.42 13.15
N MET A 227 11.83 13.43 12.53
CA MET A 227 12.52 12.22 12.08
C MET A 227 12.90 11.26 13.22
N THR A 228 13.05 11.76 14.44
CA THR A 228 13.39 10.95 15.62
C THR A 228 12.14 10.41 16.34
N GLY A 229 10.94 10.85 15.97
CA GLY A 229 9.70 10.46 16.62
C GLY A 229 9.16 9.11 16.17
N SER A 230 8.52 8.38 17.10
CA SER A 230 7.88 7.09 16.85
C SER A 230 6.86 7.12 15.70
N ALA A 231 6.06 8.19 15.61
CA ALA A 231 5.09 8.38 14.52
C ALA A 231 5.76 8.42 13.15
N PHE A 232 6.90 9.12 13.01
CA PHE A 232 7.64 9.18 11.76
C PHE A 232 8.23 7.81 11.38
N VAL A 233 8.77 7.08 12.35
CA VAL A 233 9.33 5.75 12.14
C VAL A 233 8.26 4.74 11.74
N LEU A 234 7.11 4.75 12.42
CA LEU A 234 5.96 3.90 12.11
C LEU A 234 5.42 4.21 10.71
N PHE A 235 5.20 5.49 10.41
CA PHE A 235 4.77 5.95 9.10
C PHE A 235 5.74 5.47 7.99
N THR A 236 7.04 5.67 8.21
CA THR A 236 8.10 5.28 7.27
C THR A 236 8.10 3.77 6.98
N ASN A 237 7.96 2.94 8.02
CA ASN A 237 8.15 1.49 7.88
C ASN A 237 6.87 0.70 7.62
N TYR A 238 5.70 1.23 7.99
CA TYR A 238 4.41 0.51 7.97
C TYR A 238 3.34 1.18 7.11
N MET A 239 3.50 2.44 6.70
CA MET A 239 2.52 3.12 5.84
C MET A 239 3.05 3.39 4.44
N ILE A 240 4.16 4.12 4.29
CA ILE A 240 4.65 4.51 2.96
C ILE A 240 5.06 3.28 2.13
N THR A 241 5.54 2.24 2.80
CA THR A 241 6.07 1.01 2.20
C THR A 241 5.00 0.02 1.77
N ASP A 242 3.71 0.34 1.93
CA ASP A 242 2.61 -0.53 1.55
C ASP A 242 2.76 -1.00 0.09
N PRO A 243 2.92 -2.32 -0.17
CA PRO A 243 3.17 -2.83 -1.51
C PRO A 243 1.97 -2.69 -2.45
N GLY A 244 0.77 -2.46 -1.91
CA GLY A 244 -0.44 -2.21 -2.71
C GLY A 244 -0.36 -0.90 -3.49
N THR A 245 0.23 0.13 -2.89
CA THR A 245 0.09 1.52 -3.31
C THR A 245 1.40 2.18 -3.73
N SER A 246 2.52 1.66 -3.25
CA SER A 246 3.86 2.16 -3.60
C SER A 246 4.44 1.55 -4.89
N PRO A 247 5.32 2.25 -5.62
CA PRO A 247 5.96 1.74 -6.82
C PRO A 247 6.85 0.50 -6.61
N TRP A 248 7.08 -0.25 -7.69
CA TRP A 248 7.96 -1.43 -7.68
C TRP A 248 9.40 -1.11 -8.09
N ARG A 249 9.60 -0.30 -9.14
CA ARG A 249 10.95 0.04 -9.65
C ARG A 249 11.70 0.94 -8.66
N PRO A 250 12.99 0.68 -8.34
CA PRO A 250 13.77 1.45 -7.37
C PRO A 250 13.80 2.97 -7.63
N ARG A 251 14.00 3.39 -8.88
CA ARG A 251 13.98 4.83 -9.24
C ARG A 251 12.63 5.47 -8.91
N ASN A 252 11.53 4.80 -9.26
CA ASN A 252 10.18 5.31 -9.01
C ASN A 252 9.84 5.31 -7.52
N GLN A 253 10.42 4.37 -6.75
CA GLN A 253 10.31 4.35 -5.30
C GLN A 253 10.96 5.58 -4.66
N VAL A 254 12.18 5.95 -5.09
CA VAL A 254 12.87 7.18 -4.64
C VAL A 254 12.04 8.41 -4.97
N VAL A 255 11.59 8.54 -6.23
CA VAL A 255 10.75 9.68 -6.67
C VAL A 255 9.46 9.76 -5.85
N PHE A 256 8.81 8.63 -5.59
CA PHE A 256 7.60 8.59 -4.79
C PHE A 256 7.86 9.03 -3.34
N GLY A 257 8.91 8.54 -2.69
CA GLY A 257 9.32 8.99 -1.36
C GLY A 257 9.63 10.48 -1.32
N ALA A 258 10.39 10.98 -2.29
CA ALA A 258 10.71 12.41 -2.41
C ALA A 258 9.46 13.27 -2.66
N THR A 259 8.47 12.76 -3.41
CA THR A 259 7.19 13.45 -3.64
C THR A 259 6.40 13.61 -2.34
N ILE A 260 6.38 12.58 -1.48
CA ILE A 260 5.73 12.67 -0.17
C ILE A 260 6.46 13.70 0.70
N ALA A 261 7.80 13.71 0.69
CA ALA A 261 8.58 14.69 1.45
C ALA A 261 8.33 16.12 0.98
N ALA A 262 8.28 16.35 -0.33
CA ALA A 262 7.94 17.65 -0.90
C ALA A 262 6.52 18.09 -0.52
N ALA A 263 5.53 17.20 -0.63
CA ALA A 263 4.16 17.47 -0.22
C ALA A 263 4.08 17.81 1.28
N TYR A 264 4.79 17.06 2.14
CA TYR A 264 4.90 17.37 3.56
C TYR A 264 5.47 18.77 3.81
N GLY A 265 6.58 19.11 3.16
CA GLY A 265 7.22 20.43 3.31
C GLY A 265 6.28 21.58 2.94
N VAL A 266 5.53 21.44 1.84
CA VAL A 266 4.51 22.41 1.43
C VAL A 266 3.40 22.52 2.46
N LEU A 267 2.86 21.40 2.95
CA LEU A 267 1.78 21.41 3.94
C LEU A 267 2.20 22.10 5.24
N VAL A 268 3.42 21.83 5.73
CA VAL A 268 3.92 22.49 6.95
C VAL A 268 4.11 23.99 6.73
N GLN A 269 4.56 24.42 5.54
CA GLN A 269 4.67 25.84 5.22
C GLN A 269 3.31 26.55 5.17
N LEU A 270 2.26 25.83 4.82
CA LEU A 270 0.87 26.30 4.88
C LEU A 270 0.25 26.16 6.28
N HIS A 271 1.05 25.84 7.30
CA HIS A 271 0.61 25.61 8.68
C HIS A 271 -0.45 24.51 8.83
N ILE A 272 -0.46 23.52 7.92
CA ILE A 272 -1.37 22.38 7.98
C ILE A 272 -0.77 21.29 8.88
N VAL A 273 -1.50 20.96 9.95
CA VAL A 273 -1.18 19.86 10.87
C VAL A 273 -1.42 18.48 10.24
N PHE A 274 -0.90 17.43 10.86
CA PHE A 274 -1.00 16.03 10.37
C PHE A 274 -0.41 15.80 8.97
N GLY A 275 0.57 16.62 8.59
CA GLY A 275 1.14 16.66 7.24
C GLY A 275 1.64 15.32 6.69
N LEU A 276 2.12 14.41 7.54
CA LEU A 276 2.58 13.07 7.10
C LEU A 276 1.46 12.30 6.37
N PHE A 277 0.27 12.25 6.98
CA PHE A 277 -0.86 11.47 6.49
C PHE A 277 -1.44 12.10 5.22
N PHE A 278 -1.60 13.42 5.22
CA PHE A 278 -2.05 14.17 4.05
C PHE A 278 -1.06 14.06 2.89
N ALA A 279 0.24 14.17 3.14
CA ALA A 279 1.27 14.06 2.10
C ALA A 279 1.22 12.69 1.39
N LEU A 280 1.01 11.59 2.12
CA LEU A 280 0.88 10.27 1.51
C LEU A 280 -0.38 10.14 0.65
N VAL A 281 -1.53 10.67 1.10
CA VAL A 281 -2.76 10.68 0.27
C VAL A 281 -2.52 11.48 -1.01
N ILE A 282 -1.94 12.68 -0.90
CA ILE A 282 -1.63 13.54 -2.05
C ILE A 282 -0.72 12.80 -3.04
N ALA A 283 0.38 12.20 -2.57
CA ALA A 283 1.29 11.46 -3.43
C ALA A 283 0.62 10.24 -4.10
N CYS A 284 -0.24 9.52 -3.38
CA CYS A 284 -1.03 8.41 -3.93
C CYS A 284 -2.02 8.89 -5.01
N VAL A 285 -2.71 10.01 -4.78
CA VAL A 285 -3.64 10.61 -5.76
C VAL A 285 -2.90 11.11 -7.00
N LEU A 286 -1.79 11.83 -6.83
CA LEU A 286 -0.95 12.29 -7.95
C LEU A 286 -0.44 11.12 -8.78
N ARG A 287 0.01 10.05 -8.12
CA ARG A 287 0.42 8.81 -8.78
C ARG A 287 -0.75 8.15 -9.53
N ALA A 288 -1.93 8.10 -8.92
CA ALA A 288 -3.12 7.53 -9.55
C ALA A 288 -3.52 8.32 -10.81
N ALA A 289 -3.52 9.65 -10.73
CA ALA A 289 -3.77 10.54 -11.85
C ALA A 289 -2.75 10.33 -12.99
N LEU A 290 -1.45 10.27 -12.66
CA LEU A 290 -0.41 9.99 -13.64
C LEU A 290 -0.61 8.64 -14.33
N LEU A 291 -0.94 7.58 -13.58
CA LEU A 291 -1.20 6.26 -14.13
C LEU A 291 -2.45 6.24 -15.03
N ALA A 292 -3.51 6.95 -14.64
CA ALA A 292 -4.72 7.09 -15.45
C ALA A 292 -4.44 7.87 -16.75
N LEU A 293 -3.69 8.96 -16.69
CA LEU A 293 -3.29 9.75 -17.85
C LEU A 293 -2.43 8.95 -18.83
N LEU A 294 -1.45 8.19 -18.32
CA LEU A 294 -0.62 7.32 -19.16
C LEU A 294 -1.43 6.20 -19.80
N ALA A 295 -2.40 5.62 -19.07
CA ALA A 295 -3.30 4.61 -19.62
C ALA A 295 -4.21 5.18 -20.72
N ALA A 296 -4.75 6.38 -20.54
CA ALA A 296 -5.56 7.05 -21.56
C ALA A 296 -4.75 7.34 -22.84
N ARG A 297 -3.51 7.81 -22.69
CA ARG A 297 -2.60 8.05 -23.83
C ARG A 297 -2.23 6.77 -24.58
N ALA A 298 -1.97 5.67 -23.86
CA ALA A 298 -1.69 4.37 -24.47
C ALA A 298 -2.93 3.74 -25.14
N GLY A 299 -4.13 4.02 -24.64
CA GLY A 299 -5.39 3.61 -25.26
C GLY A 299 -5.71 4.35 -26.57
N SER A 300 -5.01 5.44 -26.86
CA SER A 300 -5.13 6.19 -28.13
C SER A 300 -4.29 5.58 -29.26
N SER A 301 -3.40 4.63 -28.95
CA SER A 301 -2.59 3.88 -29.91
C SER A 301 -3.06 2.42 -29.93
N ILE A 302 -4.24 2.16 -30.48
CA ILE A 302 -4.58 0.82 -30.96
C ILE A 302 -4.19 0.79 -32.45
N PRO A 303 -3.16 0.03 -32.86
CA PRO A 303 -3.00 -0.33 -34.26
C PRO A 303 -4.30 -1.01 -34.68
N ALA A 304 -4.88 -0.57 -35.80
CA ALA A 304 -6.06 -1.17 -36.40
C ALA A 304 -5.96 -2.70 -36.31
N PRO A 305 -7.05 -3.43 -35.98
CA PRO A 305 -7.03 -4.88 -36.03
C PRO A 305 -6.50 -5.24 -37.41
N ARG A 306 -5.33 -5.89 -37.46
CA ARG A 306 -4.89 -6.55 -38.68
C ARG A 306 -6.01 -7.55 -38.94
N GLN A 307 -6.85 -7.25 -39.93
CA GLN A 307 -7.90 -8.16 -40.37
C GLN A 307 -7.20 -9.50 -40.57
N GLU A 308 -7.49 -10.46 -39.70
CA GLU A 308 -7.23 -11.84 -40.02
C GLU A 308 -8.04 -12.07 -41.29
N ALA A 309 -7.32 -12.21 -42.41
CA ALA A 309 -7.90 -12.62 -43.66
C ALA A 309 -8.80 -13.82 -43.36
N GLY A 310 -10.11 -13.62 -43.57
CA GLY A 310 -11.08 -14.64 -43.26
C GLY A 310 -10.78 -15.93 -44.02
N PRO A 311 -11.30 -17.07 -43.58
CA PRO A 311 -11.05 -18.38 -44.20
C PRO A 311 -11.43 -18.47 -45.70
N ALA A 312 -12.10 -17.45 -46.26
CA ALA A 312 -12.33 -17.29 -47.69
C ALA A 312 -11.04 -17.02 -48.49
N ASP A 313 -10.08 -16.26 -47.95
CA ASP A 313 -8.82 -15.90 -48.64
C ASP A 313 -7.86 -17.10 -48.70
N ALA A 314 -7.93 -17.99 -47.69
CA ALA A 314 -7.13 -19.22 -47.65
C ALA A 314 -7.61 -20.29 -48.65
N GLN A 315 -8.88 -20.26 -49.07
CA GLN A 315 -9.40 -21.13 -50.11
C GLN A 315 -9.01 -20.64 -51.50
N ASP A 316 -9.04 -19.32 -51.74
CA ASP A 316 -8.66 -18.74 -53.03
C ASP A 316 -7.15 -18.87 -53.29
N THR A 317 -6.32 -18.74 -52.24
CA THR A 317 -4.86 -18.95 -52.33
C THR A 317 -4.49 -20.42 -52.57
N ARG A 318 -5.28 -21.39 -52.05
CA ARG A 318 -5.05 -22.82 -52.29
C ARG A 318 -5.54 -23.26 -53.67
N ALA A 319 -6.63 -22.69 -54.18
CA ALA A 319 -7.13 -22.97 -55.52
C ALA A 319 -6.18 -22.45 -56.60
N THR A 320 -5.63 -21.24 -56.43
CA THR A 320 -4.63 -20.66 -57.35
C THR A 320 -3.27 -21.36 -57.29
N ALA A 321 -2.83 -21.82 -56.11
CA ALA A 321 -1.61 -22.62 -56.00
C ALA A 321 -1.74 -24.02 -56.63
N ALA A 322 -2.92 -24.65 -56.55
CA ALA A 322 -3.20 -25.94 -57.17
C ALA A 322 -3.30 -25.85 -58.70
N SER A 323 -3.85 -24.75 -59.25
CA SER A 323 -3.90 -24.54 -60.71
C SER A 323 -2.53 -24.21 -61.30
N GLY A 324 -1.67 -23.47 -60.58
CA GLY A 324 -0.31 -23.16 -61.00
C GLY A 324 0.62 -24.38 -61.02
N ALA A 325 0.46 -25.30 -60.05
CA ALA A 325 1.24 -26.54 -60.00
C ALA A 325 0.82 -27.55 -61.09
N ALA A 326 -0.46 -27.59 -61.47
CA ALA A 326 -0.94 -28.46 -62.55
C ALA A 326 -0.49 -27.98 -63.94
N ALA A 327 -0.39 -26.65 -64.15
CA ALA A 327 0.13 -26.09 -65.41
C ALA A 327 1.65 -26.31 -65.58
N ALA A 328 2.42 -26.26 -64.49
CA ALA A 328 3.88 -26.45 -64.55
C ALA A 328 4.33 -27.91 -64.81
N VAL A 329 3.45 -28.90 -64.59
CA VAL A 329 3.75 -30.32 -64.87
C VAL A 329 3.38 -30.71 -66.31
N ALA A 330 2.46 -29.97 -66.95
CA ALA A 330 2.08 -30.22 -68.34
C ALA A 330 3.09 -29.67 -69.38
N ASP A 331 3.90 -28.66 -69.00
CA ASP A 331 4.91 -28.05 -69.88
C ASP A 331 6.30 -28.73 -69.81
N ALA A 332 6.40 -29.84 -69.06
CA ALA A 332 7.64 -30.61 -68.87
C ALA A 332 7.54 -32.06 -69.43
N SER A 333 6.61 -32.31 -70.36
CA SER A 333 6.47 -33.59 -71.09
C SER A 333 6.80 -33.42 -72.57
#